data_AF-A0ABC8QR72-F1
#
_entry.id   AF-A0ABC8QR72-F1
#
_cell.length_a   1.000
_cell.length_b   1.000
_cell.length_c   1.000
_cell.angle_alpha   90.00
_cell.angle_beta   90.00
_cell.angle_gamma   90.00
#
_symmetry.space_group_name_H-M   'P 1'
#
loop_
_entity.id
_entity.type
_entity.pdbx_description
1 polymer ?
#
loop_
_entity_poly.entity_id
_entity_poly.type
_entity_poly.pdbx_seq_one_letter_code
_entity_poly.pdbx_strand_id
1 'polypeptide(L)'
;MRFDSSARTALAFVTLRADGEREFMFFRNPSADMLLRESELDVNLIKKAGIFHYGSISLIEEPCRSTQLVAMAIAKKSGSILSYDPNLRLPLWPSANAARKGIMSNAARKGIMCIWEHADVIKISEDEISFLTGGDDPYDDDGGVKEAFSP
;
A
#
# COMPACT_ATOMS: atom_id res chain seq x y z
N MET A 1 -18.68 -8.33 -9.41
CA MET A 1 -17.76 -8.91 -8.40
C MET A 1 -17.01 -10.05 -9.06
N ARG A 2 -15.68 -10.10 -8.96
CA ARG A 2 -14.84 -11.18 -9.51
C ARG A 2 -14.49 -12.18 -8.39
N PHE A 3 -14.33 -13.45 -8.75
CA PHE A 3 -14.00 -14.52 -7.82
C PHE A 3 -12.78 -15.29 -8.34
N ASP A 4 -11.82 -15.53 -7.46
CA ASP A 4 -10.67 -16.38 -7.75
C ASP A 4 -11.02 -17.83 -7.37
N SER A 5 -10.91 -18.76 -8.32
CA SER A 5 -11.20 -20.18 -8.10
C SER A 5 -9.98 -20.98 -7.58
N SER A 6 -8.81 -20.37 -7.54
CA SER A 6 -7.52 -20.99 -7.22
C SER A 6 -6.97 -20.60 -5.85
N ALA A 7 -7.41 -19.47 -5.27
CA ALA A 7 -6.98 -18.99 -3.96
C ALA A 7 -8.16 -18.66 -3.04
N ARG A 8 -7.92 -18.72 -1.74
CA ARG A 8 -8.93 -18.38 -0.72
C ARG A 8 -8.93 -16.88 -0.42
N THR A 9 -10.04 -16.37 0.07
CA THR A 9 -10.10 -15.01 0.63
C THR A 9 -9.16 -14.91 1.84
N ALA A 10 -8.39 -13.82 1.93
CA ALA A 10 -7.51 -13.58 3.08
C ALA A 10 -8.32 -13.48 4.37
N LEU A 11 -7.77 -14.03 5.46
CA LEU A 11 -8.34 -13.87 6.80
C LEU A 11 -7.37 -13.06 7.66
N ALA A 12 -7.92 -12.20 8.51
CA ALA A 12 -7.19 -11.53 9.57
C ALA A 12 -7.84 -11.89 10.91
N PHE A 13 -7.03 -12.40 11.82
CA PHE A 13 -7.40 -12.60 13.22
C PHE A 13 -6.91 -11.39 13.99
N VAL A 14 -7.79 -10.84 14.82
CA VAL A 14 -7.51 -9.65 15.62
C VAL A 14 -7.74 -10.00 17.07
N THR A 15 -6.76 -9.74 17.91
CA THR A 15 -6.89 -9.80 19.37
C THR A 15 -6.48 -8.48 19.99
N LEU A 16 -6.94 -8.22 21.21
CA LEU A 16 -6.43 -7.12 22.02
C LEU A 16 -5.33 -7.67 22.92
N ARG A 17 -4.21 -6.95 22.97
CA ARG A 17 -3.16 -7.14 23.97
C ARG A 17 -3.62 -6.60 25.31
N ALA A 18 -2.85 -6.89 26.36
CA ALA A 18 -3.15 -6.44 27.73
C ALA A 18 -3.20 -4.91 27.88
N ASP A 19 -2.49 -4.18 27.02
CA ASP A 19 -2.47 -2.72 26.92
C ASP A 19 -3.65 -2.16 26.10
N GLY A 20 -4.51 -3.00 25.54
CA GLY A 20 -5.63 -2.61 24.69
C GLY A 20 -5.28 -2.43 23.22
N GLU A 21 -4.00 -2.58 22.84
CA GLU A 21 -3.58 -2.46 21.44
C GLU A 21 -3.99 -3.67 20.62
N ARG A 22 -4.27 -3.44 19.33
CA ARG A 22 -4.68 -4.50 18.40
C ARG A 22 -3.45 -5.26 17.91
N GLU A 23 -3.50 -6.58 18.04
CA GLU A 23 -2.55 -7.49 17.42
C GLU A 23 -3.24 -8.24 16.27
N PHE A 24 -2.55 -8.31 15.13
CA PHE A 24 -3.07 -8.88 13.90
C PHE A 24 -2.25 -10.10 13.49
N MET A 25 -2.95 -11.18 13.11
CA MET A 25 -2.39 -12.34 12.45
C MET A 25 -3.10 -12.59 11.14
N PHE A 26 -2.35 -12.80 10.06
CA PHE A 26 -2.90 -12.90 8.70
C PHE A 26 -2.73 -14.31 8.12
N PHE A 27 -3.81 -14.86 7.57
CA PHE A 27 -3.79 -16.06 6.73
C PHE A 27 -3.87 -15.61 5.28
N ARG A 28 -2.71 -15.47 4.66
CA ARG A 28 -2.52 -14.80 3.37
C ARG A 28 -1.40 -15.47 2.56
N ASN A 29 -1.59 -16.73 2.09
CA ASN A 29 -0.55 -17.47 1.35
C ASN A 29 -1.05 -18.60 0.41
N PRO A 30 -1.14 -18.36 -0.91
CA PRO A 30 -1.60 -17.10 -1.48
C PRO A 30 -3.10 -16.92 -1.23
N SER A 31 -3.53 -15.69 -0.99
CA SER A 31 -4.94 -15.32 -0.98
C SER A 31 -5.34 -14.63 -2.29
N ALA A 32 -6.64 -14.59 -2.57
CA ALA A 32 -7.17 -14.06 -3.83
C ALA A 32 -6.74 -12.60 -4.12
N ASP A 33 -6.61 -11.75 -3.11
CA ASP A 33 -6.16 -10.35 -3.29
C ASP A 33 -4.71 -10.26 -3.80
N MET A 34 -3.88 -11.27 -3.56
CA MET A 34 -2.49 -11.32 -4.03
C MET A 34 -2.41 -11.63 -5.52
N LEU A 35 -3.45 -12.22 -6.10
CA LEU A 35 -3.42 -12.82 -7.44
C LEU A 35 -4.10 -11.97 -8.51
N LEU A 36 -4.58 -10.76 -8.16
CA LEU A 36 -5.21 -9.85 -9.11
C LEU A 36 -4.30 -9.57 -10.31
N ARG A 37 -4.83 -9.76 -11.51
CA ARG A 37 -4.11 -9.55 -12.78
C ARG A 37 -4.63 -8.36 -13.56
N GLU A 38 -3.77 -7.78 -14.40
CA GLU A 38 -4.13 -6.66 -15.28
C GLU A 38 -5.34 -6.96 -16.18
N SER A 39 -5.44 -8.18 -16.71
CA SER A 39 -6.58 -8.63 -17.52
C SER A 39 -7.91 -8.62 -16.76
N GLU A 40 -7.86 -8.58 -15.43
CA GLU A 40 -9.00 -8.51 -14.54
C GLU A 40 -9.29 -7.07 -14.10
N LEU A 41 -8.67 -6.04 -14.67
CA LEU A 41 -9.06 -4.66 -14.39
C LEU A 41 -10.32 -4.31 -15.18
N ASP A 42 -11.29 -3.67 -14.51
CA ASP A 42 -12.39 -3.00 -15.22
C ASP A 42 -11.93 -1.58 -15.59
N VAL A 43 -11.28 -1.47 -16.74
CA VAL A 43 -10.71 -0.22 -17.24
C VAL A 43 -11.77 0.87 -17.42
N ASN A 44 -13.00 0.49 -17.82
CA ASN A 44 -14.09 1.44 -18.02
C ASN A 44 -14.60 2.01 -16.69
N LEU A 45 -14.63 1.19 -15.64
CA LEU A 45 -14.93 1.65 -14.30
C LEU A 45 -13.86 2.60 -13.77
N ILE A 46 -12.57 2.23 -13.91
CA ILE A 46 -11.44 3.06 -13.45
C ILE A 46 -11.47 4.44 -14.13
N LYS A 47 -11.70 4.48 -15.45
CA LYS A 47 -11.77 5.74 -16.23
C LYS A 47 -12.89 6.69 -15.79
N LYS A 48 -13.94 6.18 -15.14
CA LYS A 48 -15.09 6.97 -14.66
C LYS A 48 -14.91 7.43 -13.21
N ALA A 49 -13.88 6.97 -12.51
CA ALA A 49 -13.68 7.29 -11.12
C ALA A 49 -13.20 8.74 -10.95
N GLY A 50 -13.84 9.50 -10.05
CA GLY A 50 -13.34 10.82 -9.65
C GLY A 50 -12.12 10.73 -8.73
N ILE A 51 -12.07 9.69 -7.89
CA ILE A 51 -10.99 9.41 -6.95
C ILE A 51 -10.60 7.94 -7.12
N PHE A 52 -9.30 7.67 -7.19
CA PHE A 52 -8.75 6.31 -7.15
C PHE A 52 -7.92 6.15 -5.87
N HIS A 53 -8.47 5.38 -4.93
CA HIS A 53 -7.83 5.14 -3.64
C HIS A 53 -7.04 3.83 -3.64
N TYR A 54 -5.87 3.83 -2.99
CA TYR A 54 -5.01 2.66 -2.89
C TYR A 54 -4.25 2.63 -1.56
N GLY A 55 -3.73 1.45 -1.22
CA GLY A 55 -2.87 1.24 -0.06
C GLY A 55 -1.72 0.29 -0.34
N SER A 56 -0.85 0.09 0.64
CA SER A 56 0.45 -0.56 0.40
C SER A 56 0.39 -2.09 0.29
N ILE A 57 -0.67 -2.74 0.76
CA ILE A 57 -0.80 -4.21 0.78
C ILE A 57 -0.74 -4.81 -0.64
N SER A 58 -1.32 -4.12 -1.62
CA SER A 58 -1.28 -4.52 -3.03
C SER A 58 0.14 -4.45 -3.62
N LEU A 59 1.08 -3.78 -2.96
CA LEU A 59 2.47 -3.61 -3.43
C LEU A 59 3.42 -4.70 -2.96
N ILE A 60 2.97 -5.61 -2.08
CA ILE A 60 3.85 -6.57 -1.42
C ILE A 60 4.28 -7.68 -2.40
N GLU A 61 3.33 -8.25 -3.14
CA GLU A 61 3.55 -9.44 -3.98
C GLU A 61 3.07 -9.24 -5.42
N GLU A 62 3.73 -9.93 -6.35
CA GLU A 62 3.25 -10.07 -7.73
C GLU A 62 2.22 -11.22 -7.84
N PRO A 63 1.24 -11.14 -8.76
CA PRO A 63 1.03 -10.11 -9.80
C PRO A 63 0.24 -8.87 -9.34
N CYS A 64 -0.25 -8.84 -8.11
CA CYS A 64 -1.09 -7.74 -7.64
C CYS A 64 -0.37 -6.38 -7.69
N ARG A 65 0.93 -6.35 -7.37
CA ARG A 65 1.75 -5.13 -7.44
C ARG A 65 1.76 -4.50 -8.82
N SER A 66 2.20 -5.24 -9.84
CA SER A 66 2.22 -4.73 -11.22
C SER A 66 0.83 -4.31 -11.70
N THR A 67 -0.20 -5.08 -11.35
CA THR A 67 -1.60 -4.77 -11.68
C THR A 67 -2.08 -3.47 -11.03
N GLN A 68 -1.75 -3.24 -9.76
CA GLN A 68 -2.07 -2.00 -9.05
C GLN A 68 -1.43 -0.78 -9.72
N LEU A 69 -0.16 -0.89 -10.13
CA LEU A 69 0.55 0.19 -10.83
C LEU A 69 -0.12 0.55 -12.16
N VAL A 70 -0.58 -0.46 -12.93
CA VAL A 70 -1.33 -0.23 -14.17
C VAL A 70 -2.67 0.46 -13.88
N ALA A 71 -3.42 0.01 -12.87
CA ALA A 71 -4.68 0.61 -12.48
C ALA A 71 -4.52 2.09 -12.07
N MET A 72 -3.47 2.41 -11.30
CA MET A 72 -3.11 3.77 -10.92
C MET A 72 -2.77 4.64 -12.14
N ALA A 73 -1.98 4.12 -13.08
CA ALA A 73 -1.62 4.85 -14.30
C ALA A 73 -2.86 5.17 -15.16
N ILE A 74 -3.79 4.22 -15.28
CA ILE A 74 -5.07 4.42 -15.98
C ILE A 74 -5.89 5.52 -15.28
N ALA A 75 -6.02 5.45 -13.95
CA ALA A 75 -6.76 6.44 -13.17
C ALA A 75 -6.17 7.85 -13.34
N LYS A 76 -4.86 8.01 -13.16
CA LYS A 76 -4.16 9.30 -13.33
C LYS A 76 -4.37 9.89 -14.72
N LYS A 77 -4.19 9.06 -15.76
CA LYS A 77 -4.41 9.48 -17.16
C LYS A 77 -5.87 9.88 -17.44
N SER A 78 -6.81 9.36 -16.67
CA SER A 78 -8.25 9.66 -16.80
C SER A 78 -8.68 10.88 -15.98
N GLY A 79 -7.75 11.53 -15.27
CA GLY A 79 -8.02 12.72 -14.47
C GLY A 79 -8.54 12.44 -13.05
N SER A 80 -8.44 11.20 -12.57
CA SER A 80 -8.80 10.88 -11.18
C SER A 80 -7.80 11.50 -10.21
N ILE A 81 -8.29 11.93 -9.05
CA ILE A 81 -7.45 12.25 -7.88
C ILE A 81 -6.91 10.93 -7.31
N LEU A 82 -5.59 10.84 -7.14
CA LEU A 82 -4.94 9.69 -6.53
C LEU A 82 -4.86 9.87 -5.01
N SER A 83 -5.59 9.02 -4.27
CA SER A 83 -5.60 9.02 -2.80
C SER A 83 -4.84 7.81 -2.27
N TYR A 84 -3.85 8.04 -1.42
CA TYR A 84 -3.03 6.99 -0.83
C TYR A 84 -3.22 6.91 0.70
N ASP A 85 -3.48 5.71 1.21
CA ASP A 85 -3.31 5.37 2.63
C ASP A 85 -2.33 4.20 2.71
N PRO A 86 -1.07 4.41 3.18
CA PRO A 86 -0.11 3.33 3.36
C PRO A 86 -0.72 2.13 4.10
N ASN A 87 -1.54 2.40 5.12
CA ASN A 87 -2.22 1.41 5.95
C ASN A 87 -1.29 0.26 6.33
N LEU A 88 -0.15 0.60 6.92
CA LEU A 88 0.97 -0.32 7.14
C LEU A 88 0.52 -1.55 7.92
N ARG A 89 0.86 -2.73 7.41
CA ARG A 89 0.70 -4.02 8.07
C ARG A 89 2.03 -4.74 8.10
N LEU A 90 2.91 -4.30 9.01
CA LEU A 90 4.26 -4.84 9.21
C LEU A 90 4.36 -6.38 9.12
N PRO A 91 3.45 -7.17 9.72
CA PRO A 91 3.52 -8.64 9.63
C PRO A 91 3.37 -9.23 8.21
N LEU A 92 2.83 -8.46 7.25
CA LEU A 92 2.71 -8.89 5.86
C LEU A 92 3.98 -8.64 5.03
N TRP A 93 4.92 -7.85 5.55
CA TRP A 93 6.15 -7.50 4.87
C TRP A 93 7.30 -8.43 5.29
N PRO A 94 8.25 -8.76 4.39
CA PRO A 94 9.41 -9.59 4.75
C PRO A 94 10.27 -9.00 5.88
N SER A 95 10.27 -7.67 6.02
CA SER A 95 10.90 -6.96 7.14
C SER A 95 10.39 -5.51 7.20
N ALA A 96 10.58 -4.86 8.35
CA ALA A 96 10.36 -3.41 8.51
C ALA A 96 11.13 -2.58 7.46
N ASN A 97 12.38 -2.97 7.17
CA ASN A 97 13.18 -2.27 6.17
C ASN A 97 12.62 -2.46 4.74
N ALA A 98 12.10 -3.65 4.43
CA ALA A 98 11.42 -3.90 3.15
C ALA A 98 10.14 -3.05 3.02
N ALA A 99 9.35 -2.92 4.09
CA ALA A 99 8.16 -2.06 4.10
C ALA A 99 8.52 -0.58 3.90
N ARG A 100 9.53 -0.08 4.62
CA ARG A 100 9.95 1.33 4.59
C ARG A 100 10.65 1.71 3.28
N LYS A 101 11.77 1.05 2.97
CA LYS A 101 12.70 1.45 1.89
C LYS A 101 12.51 0.64 0.60
N GLY A 102 11.80 -0.47 0.66
CA GLY A 102 11.78 -1.47 -0.42
C GLY A 102 13.09 -2.27 -0.46
N ILE A 103 13.03 -3.53 -0.86
CA ILE A 103 14.25 -4.31 -1.10
C ILE A 103 14.97 -3.71 -2.32
N MET A 104 16.19 -3.19 -2.10
CA MET A 104 17.10 -2.62 -3.11
C MET A 104 17.77 -3.68 -4.00
N SER A 105 17.06 -4.75 -4.36
CA SER A 105 17.59 -5.74 -5.31
C SER A 105 17.04 -5.44 -6.71
N ASN A 106 17.82 -4.66 -7.46
CA ASN A 106 17.80 -4.48 -8.91
C ASN A 106 16.42 -4.14 -9.52
N ALA A 107 16.22 -2.83 -9.74
CA ALA A 107 15.32 -2.19 -10.73
C ALA A 107 13.95 -1.64 -10.31
N ALA A 108 13.46 -1.77 -9.08
CA ALA A 108 12.31 -0.97 -8.63
C ALA A 108 12.24 -0.85 -7.10
N ARG A 109 11.95 0.34 -6.57
CA ARG A 109 11.55 0.50 -5.16
C ARG A 109 10.30 -0.37 -4.92
N LYS A 110 10.34 -1.23 -3.90
CA LYS A 110 9.24 -2.18 -3.54
C LYS A 110 8.60 -1.87 -2.17
N GLY A 111 8.75 -0.67 -1.64
CA GLY A 111 8.21 -0.28 -0.32
C GLY A 111 7.01 0.65 -0.41
N ILE A 112 6.51 1.07 0.74
CA ILE A 112 5.42 2.05 0.89
C ILE A 112 5.71 3.35 0.10
N MET A 113 6.98 3.75 0.03
CA MET A 113 7.39 4.98 -0.64
C MET A 113 7.41 4.90 -2.17
N CYS A 114 7.29 3.70 -2.77
CA CYS A 114 7.51 3.55 -4.22
C CYS A 114 6.44 4.20 -5.11
N ILE A 115 5.29 4.54 -4.54
CA ILE A 115 4.19 5.21 -5.22
C ILE A 115 3.77 6.51 -4.51
N TRP A 116 4.59 6.96 -3.58
CA TRP A 116 4.30 8.11 -2.72
C TRP A 116 4.15 9.39 -3.53
N GLU A 117 5.13 9.67 -4.40
CA GLU A 117 5.17 10.82 -5.31
C GLU A 117 4.04 10.83 -6.36
N HIS A 118 3.30 9.72 -6.52
CA HIS A 118 2.15 9.66 -7.42
C HIS A 118 0.85 10.13 -6.77
N ALA A 119 0.78 10.17 -5.44
CA ALA A 119 -0.43 10.53 -4.72
C ALA A 119 -0.68 12.04 -4.80
N ASP A 120 -1.94 12.41 -5.01
CA ASP A 120 -2.41 13.79 -4.86
C ASP A 120 -2.83 14.08 -3.41
N VAL A 121 -3.30 13.05 -2.70
CA VAL A 121 -3.67 13.13 -1.27
C VAL A 121 -3.10 11.91 -0.55
N ILE A 122 -2.39 12.13 0.55
CA ILE A 122 -1.89 11.06 1.41
C ILE A 122 -2.56 11.19 2.77
N LYS A 123 -3.21 10.11 3.22
CA LYS A 123 -3.66 9.98 4.60
C LYS A 123 -2.65 9.11 5.32
N ILE A 124 -2.13 9.60 6.44
CA ILE A 124 -1.13 8.90 7.24
C ILE A 124 -1.40 9.12 8.73
N SER A 125 -1.12 8.11 9.55
CA SER A 125 -1.16 8.22 11.02
C SER A 125 0.19 8.64 11.61
N GLU A 126 0.19 9.11 12.86
CA GLU A 126 1.42 9.46 13.59
C GLU A 126 2.41 8.29 13.67
N ASP A 127 1.92 7.08 13.93
CA ASP A 127 2.76 5.87 13.97
C ASP A 127 3.40 5.56 12.62
N GLU A 128 2.66 5.74 11.53
CA GLU A 128 3.15 5.48 10.18
C GLU A 128 4.18 6.51 9.74
N ILE A 129 3.96 7.80 10.02
CA ILE A 129 4.95 8.83 9.67
C ILE A 129 6.21 8.64 10.53
N SER A 130 6.08 8.37 11.83
CA SER A 130 7.22 8.06 12.70
C SER A 130 8.00 6.83 12.21
N PHE A 131 7.31 5.79 11.75
CA PHE A 131 7.94 4.62 11.14
C PHE A 131 8.72 4.99 9.86
N LEU A 132 8.15 5.85 9.00
CA LEU A 132 8.75 6.25 7.73
C LEU A 132 9.93 7.22 7.89
N THR A 133 9.89 8.09 8.89
CA THR A 133 10.98 9.05 9.22
C THR A 133 12.07 8.39 10.07
N GLY A 134 11.73 7.34 10.82
CA GLY A 134 12.68 6.61 11.68
C GLY A 134 12.68 7.11 13.12
N GLY A 135 11.55 7.62 13.59
CA GLY A 135 11.38 8.11 14.95
C GLY A 135 11.43 9.62 15.09
N ASP A 136 11.51 10.37 13.99
CA ASP A 136 11.45 11.84 14.04
C ASP A 136 10.06 12.31 14.47
N ASP A 137 9.99 13.57 14.93
CA ASP A 137 8.74 14.21 15.33
C ASP A 137 7.76 14.25 14.14
N PRO A 138 6.56 13.64 14.26
CA PRO A 138 5.57 13.60 13.19
C PRO A 138 5.04 15.00 12.79
N TYR A 139 5.27 16.02 13.61
CA TYR A 139 4.81 17.40 13.40
C TYR A 139 5.93 18.35 12.95
N ASP A 140 7.16 17.85 12.79
CA ASP A 140 8.30 18.67 12.34
C ASP A 140 8.38 18.70 10.80
N ASP A 141 7.78 19.74 10.23
CA ASP A 141 7.77 20.03 8.79
C ASP A 141 9.17 20.36 8.21
N ASP A 142 10.21 20.49 9.05
CA ASP A 142 11.58 20.77 8.62
C ASP A 142 12.52 19.55 8.71
N GLY A 143 12.05 18.43 9.27
CA GLY A 143 12.81 17.17 9.45
C GLY A 143 12.46 16.08 8.44
N GLY A 144 12.45 14.81 8.88
CA GLY A 144 12.17 13.64 8.03
C GLY A 144 10.79 13.66 7.35
N VAL A 145 9.84 14.44 7.87
CA VAL A 145 8.53 14.68 7.24
C VAL A 145 8.71 15.43 5.92
N LYS A 146 9.54 16.48 5.90
CA LYS A 146 9.85 17.23 4.68
C LYS A 146 10.45 16.34 3.60
N GLU A 147 11.41 15.49 3.97
CA GLU A 147 12.02 14.53 3.04
C GLU A 147 10.99 13.54 2.48
N ALA A 148 10.03 13.11 3.30
CA ALA A 148 8.96 12.23 2.84
C ALA A 148 8.01 12.91 1.84
N PHE A 149 7.79 14.22 1.93
CA PHE A 149 6.87 14.97 1.06
C PHE A 149 7.58 15.86 0.00
N SER A 150 8.91 15.79 -0.11
CA SER A 150 9.67 16.51 -1.12
C SER A 150 9.73 15.70 -2.43
N PRO A 151 9.41 16.31 -3.59
CA PRO A 151 9.42 15.63 -4.89
C PRO A 151 10.82 15.34 -5.45
#